data_AF-A0AAN9U0B4-F1
#
_entry.id   AF-A0AAN9U0B4-F1
#
_cell.length_a   1.000
_cell.length_b   1.000
_cell.length_c   1.000
_cell.angle_alpha   90.00
_cell.angle_beta   90.00
_cell.angle_gamma   90.00
#
_symmetry.space_group_name_H-M   'P 1'
#
loop_
_entity.id
_entity.type
_entity.pdbx_description
1 polymer ?
#
loop_
_entity_poly.entity_id
_entity_poly.type
_entity_poly.pdbx_seq_one_letter_code
_entity_poly.pdbx_strand_id
1 'polypeptide(L)'
;MDHVHTMGSHIENPETASWGLSISDADFAKLKHNILAKSSDDRWEFLAMTDEELANEALEWADRLLKTGSTRPVIQQMTEEEWEAELQRMEEETDKETRDEPPVDLNRGGIASIRRSWTGRELYRIAIKPREGHTSPKIETITWERTYHGDMSAEQAKIEVVFLCRAIAECDLDAAPDDDYQLLKG
;
A
#
# COMPACT_ATOMS: atom_id res chain seq x y z
N MET A 1 7.47 25.97 8.06
CA MET A 1 6.15 25.33 7.79
C MET A 1 6.53 23.93 7.40
N ASP A 2 6.65 23.11 8.43
CA ASP A 2 7.54 21.96 8.40
C ASP A 2 6.67 20.76 8.03
N HIS A 3 6.76 20.35 6.76
CA HIS A 3 6.15 19.10 6.30
C HIS A 3 7.00 17.94 6.82
N VAL A 4 6.77 17.60 8.09
CA VAL A 4 7.35 16.41 8.73
C VAL A 4 6.72 15.19 8.07
N HIS A 5 7.49 14.48 7.26
CA HIS A 5 7.05 13.24 6.61
C HIS A 5 7.21 12.08 7.61
N THR A 6 6.09 11.55 8.06
CA THR A 6 6.02 10.34 8.89
C THR A 6 6.42 9.12 8.05
N MET A 7 7.52 8.45 8.39
CA MET A 7 7.82 7.08 7.94
C MET A 7 6.94 6.09 8.73
N GLY A 8 5.65 6.11 8.42
CA GLY A 8 4.66 5.18 8.93
C GLY A 8 4.02 4.48 7.74
N SER A 9 4.08 3.15 7.75
CA SER A 9 3.26 2.23 6.94
C SER A 9 1.78 2.27 7.39
N HIS A 10 1.30 3.45 7.74
CA HIS A 10 0.01 3.65 8.38
C HIS A 10 -0.65 4.88 7.79
N ILE A 11 -1.85 4.67 7.25
CA ILE A 11 -2.72 5.73 6.71
C ILE A 11 -3.13 6.66 7.86
N GLU A 12 -2.66 7.91 7.88
CA GLU A 12 -2.83 8.83 9.03
C GLU A 12 -4.27 9.29 9.27
N ASN A 13 -5.10 9.35 8.21
CA ASN A 13 -6.52 9.70 8.29
C ASN A 13 -7.35 8.74 7.43
N PRO A 14 -7.53 7.49 7.89
CA PRO A 14 -8.09 6.45 7.06
C PRO A 14 -9.59 6.63 6.90
N GLU A 15 -10.04 6.68 5.65
CA GLU A 15 -11.44 6.49 5.30
C GLU A 15 -11.61 5.14 4.62
N THR A 16 -12.65 4.40 5.01
CA THR A 16 -12.89 3.04 4.52
C THR A 16 -14.26 2.95 3.85
N ALA A 17 -14.31 2.31 2.69
CA ALA A 17 -15.55 2.01 1.98
C ALA A 17 -15.61 0.55 1.55
N SER A 18 -16.81 -0.02 1.59
CA SER A 18 -17.09 -1.33 1.02
C SER A 18 -17.04 -1.28 -0.50
N TRP A 19 -16.53 -2.34 -1.13
CA TRP A 19 -16.45 -2.47 -2.58
C TRP A 19 -17.18 -3.72 -3.07
N GLY A 20 -16.80 -4.91 -2.60
CA GLY A 20 -17.38 -6.17 -3.03
C GLY A 20 -17.06 -6.54 -4.48
N LEU A 21 -15.94 -6.04 -5.03
CA LEU A 21 -15.53 -6.31 -6.41
C LEU A 21 -15.02 -7.74 -6.54
N SER A 22 -15.66 -8.53 -7.40
CA SER A 22 -15.17 -9.87 -7.76
C SER A 22 -13.92 -9.76 -8.63
N ILE A 23 -12.91 -10.56 -8.33
CA ILE A 23 -11.67 -10.64 -9.10
C ILE A 23 -11.49 -12.05 -9.67
N SER A 24 -10.81 -12.15 -10.81
CA SER A 24 -10.48 -13.44 -11.41
C SER A 24 -9.44 -14.19 -10.56
N ASP A 25 -9.39 -15.52 -10.67
CA ASP A 25 -8.34 -16.31 -10.00
C ASP A 25 -6.93 -15.92 -10.50
N ALA A 26 -6.82 -15.45 -11.75
CA ALA A 26 -5.57 -14.98 -12.33
C ALA A 26 -5.11 -13.65 -11.70
N ASP A 27 -6.00 -12.69 -11.52
CA ASP A 27 -5.66 -11.43 -10.86
C ASP A 27 -5.44 -11.62 -9.36
N PHE A 28 -6.21 -12.51 -8.72
CA PHE A 28 -5.95 -12.90 -7.33
C PHE A 28 -4.56 -13.50 -7.15
N ALA A 29 -4.05 -14.27 -8.11
CA ALA A 29 -2.68 -14.77 -8.07
C ALA A 29 -1.63 -13.64 -8.18
N LYS A 30 -1.90 -12.60 -8.99
CA LYS A 30 -1.01 -11.44 -9.12
C LYS A 30 -0.95 -10.63 -7.81
N LEU A 31 -2.10 -10.39 -7.18
CA LEU A 31 -2.21 -9.63 -5.92
C LEU A 31 -1.49 -10.30 -4.72
N LYS A 32 -1.04 -11.55 -4.83
CA LYS A 32 -0.25 -12.25 -3.79
C LYS A 32 1.23 -11.92 -3.82
N HIS A 33 1.70 -11.20 -4.84
CA HIS A 33 3.12 -10.92 -5.01
C HIS A 33 3.43 -9.47 -4.64
N ASN A 34 4.50 -9.30 -3.87
CA ASN A 34 5.09 -7.99 -3.63
C ASN A 34 5.72 -7.47 -4.93
N ILE A 35 5.44 -6.21 -5.26
CA ILE A 35 6.02 -5.49 -6.40
C ILE A 35 6.65 -4.23 -5.85
N LEU A 36 7.96 -4.32 -5.62
CA LEU A 36 8.78 -3.22 -5.16
C LEU A 36 9.23 -2.36 -6.35
N ALA A 37 9.32 -1.06 -6.11
CA ALA A 37 9.89 -0.12 -7.06
C ALA A 37 11.39 -0.40 -7.20
N LYS A 38 11.90 -0.53 -8.42
CA LYS A 38 13.33 -0.78 -8.67
C LYS A 38 14.12 0.50 -8.80
N SER A 39 13.42 1.63 -8.92
CA SER A 39 14.00 2.96 -9.02
C SER A 39 12.97 4.01 -8.63
N SER A 40 13.41 5.23 -8.37
CA SER A 40 12.53 6.37 -8.09
C SER A 40 11.58 6.74 -9.25
N ASP A 41 11.84 6.25 -10.47
CA ASP A 41 10.92 6.35 -11.60
C ASP A 41 9.72 5.40 -11.46
N ASP A 42 9.89 4.29 -10.74
CA ASP A 42 8.81 3.38 -10.36
C ASP A 42 8.08 4.02 -9.18
N ARG A 43 7.11 4.86 -9.51
CA ARG A 43 6.46 5.76 -8.54
C ARG A 43 5.66 5.06 -7.41
N TRP A 44 5.44 3.76 -7.53
CA TRP A 44 4.51 3.03 -6.68
C TRP A 44 5.03 1.63 -6.34
N GLU A 45 4.71 1.18 -5.14
CA GLU A 45 4.98 -0.16 -4.63
C GLU A 45 3.67 -0.85 -4.29
N PHE A 46 3.63 -2.16 -4.45
CA PHE A 46 2.51 -3.00 -4.08
C PHE A 46 3.00 -4.07 -3.10
N LEU A 47 2.40 -4.12 -1.90
CA LEU A 47 2.77 -5.05 -0.85
C LEU A 47 1.57 -5.87 -0.44
N ALA A 48 1.68 -7.19 -0.54
CA ALA A 48 0.72 -8.13 -0.01
C ALA A 48 1.08 -8.48 1.44
N MET A 49 0.07 -8.58 2.30
CA MET A 49 0.23 -8.97 3.69
C MET A 49 -0.95 -9.84 4.10
N THR A 50 -0.72 -10.86 4.91
CA THR A 50 -1.79 -11.56 5.61
C THR A 50 -2.40 -10.67 6.70
N ASP A 51 -3.62 -10.99 7.13
CA ASP A 51 -4.25 -10.30 8.25
C ASP A 51 -3.41 -10.42 9.54
N GLU A 52 -2.67 -11.52 9.70
CA GLU A 52 -1.76 -11.76 10.82
C GLU A 52 -0.52 -10.86 10.77
N GLU A 53 0.12 -10.73 9.60
CA GLU A 53 1.25 -9.83 9.40
C GLU A 53 0.86 -8.37 9.66
N LEU A 54 -0.31 -7.94 9.17
CA LEU A 54 -0.81 -6.61 9.47
C LEU A 54 -1.06 -6.41 10.98
N ALA A 55 -1.66 -7.39 11.65
CA ALA A 55 -1.92 -7.30 13.08
C ALA A 55 -0.61 -7.18 13.89
N ASN A 56 0.43 -7.92 13.49
CA ASN A 56 1.74 -7.83 14.11
C ASN A 56 2.39 -6.47 13.86
N GLU A 57 2.33 -5.94 12.63
CA GLU A 57 2.85 -4.60 12.31
C GLU A 57 2.15 -3.50 13.13
N ALA A 58 0.83 -3.60 13.28
CA ALA A 58 0.05 -2.67 14.09
C ALA A 58 0.40 -2.73 15.58
N LEU A 59 0.71 -3.93 16.11
CA LEU A 59 1.15 -4.12 17.48
C LEU A 59 2.54 -3.53 17.72
N GLU A 60 3.49 -3.77 16.82
CA GLU A 60 4.83 -3.17 16.87
C GLU A 60 4.75 -1.64 16.84
N TRP A 61 3.88 -1.08 16.00
CA TRP A 61 3.64 0.36 15.98
C TRP A 61 3.05 0.89 17.29
N ALA A 62 2.05 0.22 17.85
CA ALA A 62 1.42 0.61 19.11
C ALA A 62 2.38 0.52 20.30
N ASP A 63 3.22 -0.52 20.35
CA ASP A 63 4.26 -0.68 21.35
C ASP A 63 5.33 0.43 21.22
N ARG A 64 5.76 0.75 20.00
CA ARG A 64 6.69 1.86 19.73
C ARG A 64 6.12 3.21 20.18
N LEU A 65 4.83 3.43 19.93
CA LEU A 65 4.07 4.59 20.40
C LEU A 65 4.06 4.71 21.92
N LEU A 66 3.78 3.60 22.62
CA LEU A 66 3.73 3.55 24.08
C LEU A 66 5.11 3.78 24.71
N LYS A 67 6.16 3.22 24.11
CA LYS A 67 7.55 3.33 24.60
C LYS A 67 8.15 4.72 24.39
N THR A 68 7.88 5.34 23.24
CA THR A 68 8.51 6.62 22.86
C THR A 68 7.60 7.83 23.08
N GLY A 69 6.31 7.61 23.37
CA GLY A 69 5.31 8.67 23.45
C GLY A 69 5.10 9.41 22.12
N SER A 70 5.60 8.87 21.00
CA SER A 70 5.73 9.55 19.72
C SER A 70 5.55 8.56 18.57
N THR A 71 4.74 8.91 17.56
CA THR A 71 4.66 8.13 16.31
C THR A 71 5.94 8.26 15.48
N ARG A 72 6.76 9.26 15.79
CA ARG A 72 7.99 9.57 15.07
C ARG A 72 9.08 8.56 15.42
N PRO A 73 9.82 8.02 14.44
CA PRO A 73 11.19 7.60 14.75
C PRO A 73 11.90 8.81 15.38
N VAL A 74 12.81 8.57 16.33
CA VAL A 74 13.61 9.65 16.92
C VAL A 74 14.56 10.18 15.85
N ILE A 75 14.05 11.06 14.98
CA ILE A 75 14.82 11.93 14.10
C ILE A 75 15.26 13.10 14.97
N GLN A 76 16.13 12.81 15.93
CA GLN A 76 16.84 13.88 16.63
C GLN A 76 17.98 14.32 15.73
N GLN A 77 17.78 15.46 15.06
CA GLN A 77 18.85 16.28 14.47
C GLN A 77 19.69 15.60 13.37
N MET A 78 19.10 14.72 12.56
CA MET A 78 19.81 14.23 11.37
C MET A 78 19.85 15.32 10.31
N THR A 79 21.05 15.56 9.78
CA THR A 79 21.33 16.43 8.65
C THR A 79 20.80 15.81 7.34
N GLU A 80 20.63 16.61 6.30
CA GLU A 80 20.18 16.15 4.97
C GLU A 80 21.08 15.01 4.43
N GLU A 81 22.38 15.09 4.70
CA GLU A 81 23.37 14.05 4.34
C GLU A 81 23.16 12.73 5.10
N GLU A 82 22.79 12.79 6.39
CA GLU A 82 22.52 11.60 7.19
C GLU A 82 21.18 10.95 6.78
N TRP A 83 20.21 11.76 6.34
CA TRP A 83 18.96 11.27 5.78
C TRP A 83 19.18 10.58 4.44
N GLU A 84 19.98 11.16 3.55
CA GLU A 84 20.37 10.52 2.29
C GLU A 84 21.14 9.22 2.54
N ALA A 85 22.03 9.17 3.53
CA ALA A 85 22.75 7.95 3.88
C ALA A 85 21.85 6.86 4.49
N GLU A 86 20.83 7.25 5.26
CA GLU A 86 19.84 6.30 5.81
C GLU A 86 18.89 5.79 4.73
N LEU A 87 18.41 6.69 3.85
CA LEU A 87 17.65 6.32 2.67
C LEU A 87 18.45 5.38 1.77
N GLN A 88 19.73 5.66 1.54
CA GLN A 88 20.58 4.82 0.72
C GLN A 88 20.86 3.46 1.37
N ARG A 89 20.98 3.39 2.71
CA ARG A 89 21.07 2.10 3.42
C ARG A 89 19.77 1.32 3.34
N MET A 90 18.62 1.97 3.50
CA MET A 90 17.32 1.34 3.34
C MET A 90 17.13 0.87 1.90
N GLU A 91 17.44 1.70 0.89
CA GLU A 91 17.41 1.33 -0.53
C GLU A 91 18.34 0.14 -0.81
N GLU A 92 19.57 0.13 -0.26
CA GLU A 92 20.55 -0.95 -0.47
C GLU A 92 20.20 -2.26 0.29
N GLU A 93 19.44 -2.17 1.38
CA GLU A 93 18.83 -3.31 2.08
C GLU A 93 17.60 -3.84 1.33
N THR A 94 16.81 -2.94 0.72
CA THR A 94 15.62 -3.27 -0.07
C THR A 94 15.99 -3.85 -1.45
N ASP A 95 17.09 -3.40 -2.06
CA ASP A 95 17.62 -3.93 -3.34
C ASP A 95 18.16 -5.37 -3.23
N LYS A 96 18.38 -5.89 -2.02
CA LYS A 96 18.77 -7.29 -1.80
C LYS A 96 17.59 -8.26 -1.71
N GLU A 97 16.37 -7.77 -1.57
CA GLU A 97 15.18 -8.60 -1.47
C GLU A 97 14.38 -8.53 -2.78
N THR A 98 15.02 -8.91 -3.88
CA THR A 98 14.31 -9.09 -5.16
C THR A 98 14.31 -10.55 -5.63
N ARG A 99 13.08 -11.04 -5.82
CA ARG A 99 12.61 -12.04 -6.81
C ARG A 99 12.47 -13.51 -6.41
N ASP A 100 12.64 -13.87 -5.14
CA ASP A 100 12.33 -15.24 -4.66
C ASP A 100 11.48 -15.28 -3.37
N GLU A 101 10.91 -14.15 -2.96
CA GLU A 101 9.93 -14.18 -1.86
C GLU A 101 8.72 -15.02 -2.27
N PRO A 102 8.32 -16.00 -1.44
CA PRO A 102 7.15 -16.80 -1.74
C PRO A 102 5.92 -15.89 -1.80
N PRO A 103 4.94 -16.18 -2.68
CA PRO A 103 3.70 -15.42 -2.72
C PRO A 103 3.05 -15.46 -1.33
N VAL A 104 2.58 -14.30 -0.89
CA VAL A 104 1.88 -14.16 0.39
C VAL A 104 0.62 -15.01 0.36
N ASP A 105 0.40 -15.79 1.43
CA ASP A 105 -0.74 -16.71 1.51
C ASP A 105 -2.05 -15.96 1.82
N LEU A 106 -2.56 -15.23 0.84
CA LEU A 106 -3.86 -14.56 0.94
C LEU A 106 -5.05 -15.52 0.92
N ASN A 107 -4.85 -16.85 0.90
CA ASN A 107 -5.96 -17.82 0.88
C ASN A 107 -6.79 -17.84 2.18
N ARG A 108 -6.29 -17.22 3.25
CA ARG A 108 -7.00 -17.08 4.53
C ARG A 108 -7.62 -15.70 4.76
N GLY A 109 -7.48 -14.79 3.81
CA GLY A 109 -7.70 -13.36 4.04
C GLY A 109 -6.38 -12.61 4.11
N GLY A 110 -6.41 -11.38 3.64
CA GLY A 110 -5.28 -10.50 3.76
C GLY A 110 -5.52 -9.21 2.99
N ILE A 111 -4.45 -8.46 2.83
CA ILE A 111 -4.48 -7.06 2.45
C ILE A 111 -3.42 -6.81 1.39
N ALA A 112 -3.76 -5.93 0.47
CA ALA A 112 -2.82 -5.33 -0.46
C ALA A 112 -2.68 -3.84 -0.14
N SER A 113 -1.46 -3.39 0.09
CA SER A 113 -1.09 -2.00 0.35
C SER A 113 -0.40 -1.43 -0.89
N ILE A 114 -0.84 -0.24 -1.33
CA ILE A 114 -0.19 0.53 -2.38
C ILE A 114 0.49 1.74 -1.74
N ARG A 115 1.80 1.85 -1.96
CA ARG A 115 2.66 2.87 -1.35
C ARG A 115 3.39 3.68 -2.41
N ARG A 116 3.79 4.90 -2.07
CA ARG A 116 4.74 5.67 -2.89
C ARG A 116 6.16 5.21 -2.60
N SER A 117 6.89 4.81 -3.63
CA SER A 117 8.25 4.27 -3.50
C SER A 117 9.21 5.22 -2.76
N TRP A 118 9.25 6.49 -3.15
CA TRP A 118 10.20 7.45 -2.58
C TRP A 118 9.80 8.03 -1.20
N THR A 119 8.64 7.63 -0.65
CA THR A 119 8.22 8.07 0.70
C THR A 119 7.85 6.90 1.62
N GLY A 120 7.71 5.68 1.09
CA GLY A 120 7.14 4.53 1.77
C GLY A 120 5.71 4.74 2.29
N ARG A 121 5.06 5.85 1.94
CA ARG A 121 3.78 6.25 2.52
C ARG A 121 2.66 5.41 1.92
N GLU A 122 1.94 4.69 2.77
CA GLU A 122 0.77 3.91 2.38
C GLU A 122 -0.39 4.87 2.04
N LEU A 123 -0.85 4.79 0.79
CA LEU A 123 -1.92 5.65 0.29
C LEU A 123 -3.24 4.90 0.16
N TYR A 124 -3.16 3.65 -0.27
CA TYR A 124 -4.31 2.78 -0.42
C TYR A 124 -4.05 1.45 0.25
N ARG A 125 -5.08 0.94 0.91
CA ARG A 125 -5.11 -0.39 1.49
C ARG A 125 -6.38 -1.08 1.02
N ILE A 126 -6.24 -2.32 0.58
CA ILE A 126 -7.31 -3.09 -0.07
C ILE A 126 -7.46 -4.39 0.69
N ALA A 127 -8.63 -4.65 1.27
CA ALA A 127 -8.90 -5.93 1.93
C ALA A 127 -9.38 -6.95 0.91
N ILE A 128 -8.67 -8.06 0.82
CA ILE A 128 -8.94 -9.13 -0.12
C ILE A 128 -9.50 -10.31 0.64
N LYS A 129 -10.73 -10.70 0.28
CA LYS A 129 -11.32 -11.93 0.74
C LYS A 129 -11.03 -13.07 -0.24
N PRO A 130 -10.48 -14.19 0.25
CA PRO A 130 -10.27 -15.37 -0.58
C PRO A 130 -11.61 -15.97 -1.01
N ARG A 131 -11.52 -16.93 -1.92
CA ARG A 131 -12.65 -17.73 -2.36
C ARG A 131 -13.33 -18.45 -1.20
N GLU A 132 -14.58 -18.10 -0.92
CA GLU A 132 -15.46 -18.84 -0.02
C GLU A 132 -16.36 -19.78 -0.83
N GLY A 133 -16.06 -21.08 -0.80
CA GLY A 133 -16.83 -22.12 -1.48
C GLY A 133 -16.88 -21.98 -3.01
N HIS A 134 -18.04 -21.62 -3.55
CA HIS A 134 -18.27 -21.42 -4.99
C HIS A 134 -18.12 -19.96 -5.45
N THR A 135 -17.80 -19.04 -4.54
CA THR A 135 -17.65 -17.62 -4.88
C THR A 135 -16.23 -17.32 -5.34
N SER A 136 -16.08 -16.45 -6.35
CA SER A 136 -14.76 -15.93 -6.72
C SER A 136 -14.16 -15.11 -5.57
N PRO A 137 -12.82 -15.00 -5.48
CA PRO A 137 -12.19 -14.04 -4.59
C PRO A 137 -12.73 -12.63 -4.83
N LYS A 138 -12.69 -11.79 -3.79
CA LYS A 138 -13.25 -10.42 -3.87
C LYS A 138 -12.41 -9.42 -3.12
N ILE A 139 -12.43 -8.19 -3.59
CA ILE A 139 -12.02 -7.04 -2.81
C ILE A 139 -13.21 -6.60 -1.96
N GLU A 140 -13.13 -6.76 -0.64
CA GLU A 140 -14.23 -6.44 0.27
C GLU A 140 -14.28 -4.94 0.59
N THR A 141 -13.13 -4.36 0.91
CA THR A 141 -13.03 -2.95 1.31
C THR A 141 -11.81 -2.29 0.72
N ILE A 142 -11.88 -0.97 0.63
CA ILE A 142 -10.72 -0.11 0.42
C ILE A 142 -10.63 0.88 1.56
N THR A 143 -9.41 1.21 1.93
CA THR A 143 -9.06 2.26 2.88
C THR A 143 -8.06 3.21 2.23
N TRP A 144 -8.27 4.51 2.35
CA TRP A 144 -7.39 5.53 1.77
C TRP A 144 -7.15 6.68 2.74
N GLU A 145 -6.09 7.46 2.51
CA GLU A 145 -5.83 8.67 3.29
C GLU A 145 -6.75 9.81 2.82
N ARG A 146 -7.61 10.32 3.70
CA ARG A 146 -8.35 11.55 3.43
C ARG A 146 -7.43 12.75 3.62
N THR A 147 -7.04 13.38 2.51
CA THR A 147 -6.22 14.59 2.52
C THR A 147 -7.05 15.84 2.84
N TYR A 148 -6.43 16.83 3.48
CA TYR A 148 -7.11 18.08 3.90
C TYR A 148 -7.55 19.00 2.74
N HIS A 149 -7.14 18.72 1.49
CA HIS A 149 -7.28 19.64 0.35
C HIS A 149 -8.35 19.27 -0.67
N GLY A 150 -9.14 18.22 -0.42
CA GLY A 150 -10.26 17.84 -1.26
C GLY A 150 -10.74 16.45 -0.88
N ASP A 151 -12.05 16.31 -0.63
CA ASP A 151 -12.65 15.04 -0.26
C ASP A 151 -12.61 14.09 -1.46
N MET A 152 -11.61 13.21 -1.49
CA MET A 152 -11.60 12.06 -2.39
C MET A 152 -12.79 11.17 -2.03
N SER A 153 -13.72 10.99 -2.96
CA SER A 153 -14.86 10.11 -2.75
C SER A 153 -14.45 8.64 -2.83
N ALA A 154 -15.28 7.76 -2.26
CA ALA A 154 -15.06 6.32 -2.35
C ALA A 154 -15.01 5.82 -3.81
N GLU A 155 -15.78 6.41 -4.72
CA GLU A 155 -15.77 6.08 -6.14
C GLU A 155 -14.45 6.46 -6.80
N GLN A 156 -13.92 7.65 -6.50
CA GLN A 156 -12.63 8.10 -7.01
C GLN A 156 -11.49 7.22 -6.49
N ALA A 157 -11.50 6.90 -5.19
CA ALA A 157 -10.51 6.00 -4.59
C ALA A 157 -10.55 4.60 -5.23
N LYS A 158 -11.74 4.05 -5.49
CA LYS A 158 -11.90 2.77 -6.21
C LYS A 158 -11.30 2.82 -7.61
N ILE A 159 -11.57 3.88 -8.37
CA ILE A 159 -11.05 4.06 -9.72
C ILE A 159 -9.52 4.15 -9.72
N GLU A 160 -8.93 4.94 -8.83
CA GLU A 160 -7.48 5.08 -8.72
C GLU A 160 -6.81 3.76 -8.34
N VAL A 161 -7.40 3.02 -7.41
CA VAL A 161 -6.94 1.67 -7.05
C VAL A 161 -6.98 0.73 -8.25
N VAL A 162 -8.06 0.72 -9.06
CA VAL A 162 -8.13 -0.09 -10.29
C VAL A 162 -6.97 0.26 -11.22
N PHE A 163 -6.74 1.55 -11.44
CA PHE A 163 -5.65 2.00 -12.32
C PHE A 163 -4.28 1.56 -11.80
N LEU A 164 -4.01 1.73 -10.51
CA LEU A 164 -2.74 1.34 -9.90
C LEU A 164 -2.55 -0.19 -9.93
N CYS A 165 -3.60 -0.97 -9.67
CA CYS A 165 -3.55 -2.43 -9.82
C CYS A 165 -3.29 -2.86 -11.28
N ARG A 166 -3.85 -2.16 -12.27
CA ARG A 166 -3.56 -2.39 -13.70
C ARG A 166 -2.11 -2.02 -14.04
N ALA A 167 -1.63 -0.88 -13.56
CA ALA A 167 -0.31 -0.34 -13.91
C ALA A 167 0.85 -1.06 -13.21
N ILE A 168 0.66 -1.50 -11.96
CA ILE A 168 1.72 -2.08 -11.12
C ILE A 168 1.65 -3.61 -11.17
N ALA A 169 0.47 -4.17 -10.89
CA ALA A 169 0.27 -5.62 -10.77
C ALA A 169 -0.25 -6.27 -12.06
N GLU A 170 -0.46 -5.50 -13.13
CA GLU A 170 -0.98 -5.98 -14.41
C GLU A 170 -2.33 -6.73 -14.27
N CYS A 171 -3.15 -6.34 -13.28
CA CYS A 171 -4.46 -6.94 -13.02
C CYS A 171 -5.52 -6.40 -13.98
N ASP A 172 -6.41 -7.27 -14.49
CA ASP A 172 -7.52 -6.87 -15.36
C ASP A 172 -8.82 -6.73 -14.55
N LEU A 173 -8.86 -5.70 -13.69
CA LEU A 173 -10.01 -5.44 -12.83
C LEU A 173 -11.15 -4.80 -13.63
N ASP A 174 -12.27 -5.49 -13.73
CA ASP A 174 -13.45 -5.11 -14.51
C ASP A 174 -14.35 -4.12 -13.75
N ALA A 175 -13.78 -2.99 -13.32
CA ALA A 175 -14.41 -2.04 -12.38
C ALA A 175 -14.26 -0.55 -12.70
N ALA A 176 -13.44 -0.19 -13.69
CA ALA A 176 -13.28 1.20 -14.13
C ALA A 176 -13.54 1.30 -15.64
N PRO A 177 -14.24 2.35 -16.12
CA PRO A 177 -14.36 2.61 -17.55
C PRO A 177 -12.96 2.85 -18.16
N ASP A 178 -12.78 2.43 -19.42
CA ASP A 178 -11.52 2.55 -20.18
C ASP A 178 -11.10 3.99 -20.50
N ASP A 179 -11.86 4.99 -20.06
CA ASP A 179 -11.61 6.39 -20.39
C ASP A 179 -10.29 6.92 -19.81
N ASP A 180 -9.56 7.66 -20.64
CA ASP A 180 -8.24 8.24 -20.39
C ASP A 180 -8.19 9.13 -19.13
N TYR A 181 -7.62 8.59 -18.04
CA TYR A 181 -7.32 9.32 -16.81
C TYR A 181 -6.07 10.20 -16.94
N GLN A 182 -6.10 11.20 -17.81
CA GLN A 182 -5.08 12.25 -17.96
C GLN A 182 -4.83 13.10 -16.67
N LEU A 183 -5.31 12.68 -15.51
CA LEU A 183 -5.28 13.40 -14.23
C LEU A 183 -4.45 12.74 -13.11
N LEU A 184 -3.83 11.57 -13.34
CA LEU A 184 -2.81 11.03 -12.41
C LEU A 184 -1.42 11.70 -12.57
N LYS A 185 -1.35 12.77 -13.37
CA LYS A 185 -0.22 13.71 -13.38
C LYS A 185 -0.59 14.95 -12.57
N GLY A 186 -0.29 14.88 -11.28
CA GLY A 186 -0.02 16.01 -10.40
C GLY A 186 1.28 15.73 -9.68
#